data_AF-A0A8D8BF81-F1
#
_entry.id   AF-A0A8D8BF81-F1
#
_cell.length_a   1.000
_cell.length_b   1.000
_cell.length_c   1.000
_cell.angle_alpha   90.00
_cell.angle_beta   90.00
_cell.angle_gamma   90.00
#
_symmetry.space_group_name_H-M   'P 1'
#
loop_
_entity.id
_entity.type
_entity.pdbx_description
1 polymer ?
#
loop_
_entity_poly.entity_id
_entity_poly.type
_entity_poly.pdbx_seq_one_letter_code
_entity_poly.pdbx_strand_id
1 'polypeptide(L)'
;TQEELDQVRRLIEILQLRQTLLSEITVLSEESLCPICYAKQNSAMFDPCQHQSCESCIIQHLMNSKLCFYCKLFISKVTRTPDGAVIYESSVPLNMPALPQTTNGSSQTDDSVDEGDGPSSTTT
;
A
#
# COMPACT_ATOMS: atom_id res chain seq x y z
N THR A 1 -41.76 -4.08 -5.97
CA THR A 1 -43.06 -4.70 -5.61
C THR A 1 -43.10 -4.96 -4.10
N GLN A 2 -44.27 -5.28 -3.52
CA GLN A 2 -44.38 -5.60 -2.09
C GLN A 2 -43.47 -6.79 -1.70
N GLU A 3 -43.32 -7.74 -2.60
CA GLU A 3 -42.46 -8.92 -2.45
C GLU A 3 -40.98 -8.56 -2.29
N GLU A 4 -40.48 -7.58 -3.04
CA GLU A 4 -39.10 -7.09 -2.89
C GLU A 4 -38.87 -6.47 -1.53
N LEU A 5 -39.83 -5.68 -1.03
CA LEU A 5 -39.75 -5.08 0.31
C LEU A 5 -39.72 -6.17 1.40
N ASP A 6 -40.50 -7.24 1.24
CA ASP A 6 -40.51 -8.35 2.19
C ASP A 6 -39.23 -9.19 2.14
N GLN A 7 -38.63 -9.34 0.95
CA GLN A 7 -37.31 -9.96 0.81
C GLN A 7 -36.22 -9.14 1.51
N VAL A 8 -36.22 -7.83 1.35
CA VAL A 8 -35.26 -6.93 2.01
C VAL A 8 -35.42 -6.98 3.52
N ARG A 9 -36.65 -6.98 4.05
CA ARG A 9 -36.90 -7.11 5.51
C ARG A 9 -36.31 -8.40 6.07
N ARG A 10 -36.56 -9.55 5.42
CA ARG A 10 -35.99 -10.84 5.84
C ARG A 10 -34.46 -10.84 5.78
N LEU A 11 -33.88 -10.21 4.76
CA LEU A 11 -32.44 -10.11 4.65
C LEU A 11 -31.85 -9.29 5.81
N ILE A 12 -32.47 -8.15 6.14
CA ILE A 12 -32.05 -7.32 7.28
C ILE A 12 -32.07 -8.12 8.58
N GLU A 13 -33.15 -8.85 8.86
CA GLU A 13 -33.26 -9.68 10.07
C GLU A 13 -32.16 -10.74 10.16
N ILE A 14 -31.89 -11.44 9.04
CA ILE A 14 -30.84 -12.46 8.99
C ILE A 14 -29.45 -11.85 9.22
N LEU A 15 -29.17 -10.68 8.62
CA LEU A 15 -27.89 -10.00 8.78
C LEU A 15 -27.68 -9.50 10.21
N GLN A 16 -28.71 -8.93 10.84
CA GLN A 16 -28.66 -8.48 12.24
C GLN A 16 -28.42 -9.65 13.21
N LEU A 17 -29.08 -10.78 12.98
CA LEU A 17 -28.87 -12.00 13.77
C LEU A 17 -27.42 -12.48 13.65
N ARG A 18 -26.89 -12.56 12.42
CA ARG A 18 -25.50 -12.98 12.17
C ARG A 18 -24.49 -12.01 12.77
N GLN A 19 -24.72 -10.70 12.64
CA GLN A 19 -23.84 -9.69 13.22
C GLN A 19 -23.73 -9.84 14.74
N THR A 20 -24.85 -10.09 15.41
CA THR A 20 -24.88 -10.33 16.87
C THR A 20 -24.05 -11.56 17.24
N LEU A 21 -24.24 -12.68 16.55
CA LEU A 21 -23.51 -13.93 16.81
C LEU A 21 -22.01 -13.84 16.51
N LEU A 22 -21.62 -13.06 15.49
CA LEU A 22 -20.21 -12.90 15.11
C LEU A 22 -19.47 -11.86 15.96
N SER A 23 -20.19 -10.93 16.59
CA SER A 23 -19.58 -9.89 17.42
C SER A 23 -18.72 -10.43 18.57
N GLU A 24 -19.04 -11.63 19.10
CA GLU A 24 -18.26 -12.30 20.15
C GLU A 24 -16.92 -12.89 19.64
N ILE A 25 -16.78 -13.12 18.32
CA ILE A 25 -15.55 -13.67 17.70
C ILE A 25 -14.52 -12.55 17.43
N THR A 26 -14.92 -11.27 17.50
CA THR A 26 -14.11 -10.09 17.10
C THR A 26 -13.13 -9.56 18.16
N VAL A 27 -12.81 -10.32 19.21
CA VAL A 27 -11.94 -9.82 20.31
C VAL A 27 -10.52 -9.44 19.84
N LEU A 28 -10.10 -9.91 18.68
CA LEU A 28 -8.95 -9.35 17.96
C LEU A 28 -9.47 -8.35 16.93
N SER A 29 -9.27 -7.05 17.16
CA SER A 29 -9.52 -6.04 16.13
C SER A 29 -8.77 -6.43 14.86
N GLU A 30 -9.47 -6.49 13.72
CA GLU A 30 -8.89 -6.80 12.42
C GLU A 30 -7.71 -5.86 12.08
N GLU A 31 -7.73 -4.65 12.62
CA GLU A 31 -6.70 -3.62 12.48
C GLU A 31 -5.39 -4.03 13.17
N SER A 32 -5.46 -4.92 14.17
CA SER A 32 -4.31 -5.46 14.88
C SER A 32 -3.69 -6.67 14.19
N LEU A 33 -4.34 -7.25 13.18
CA LEU A 33 -3.80 -8.38 12.44
C LEU A 33 -2.79 -7.93 11.39
N CYS A 34 -1.78 -8.76 11.16
CA CYS A 34 -0.82 -8.59 10.10
C CYS A 34 -1.54 -8.67 8.74
N PRO A 35 -1.59 -7.59 7.95
CA PRO A 35 -2.30 -7.60 6.67
C PRO A 35 -1.59 -8.42 5.60
N ILE A 36 -0.38 -8.92 5.88
CA ILE A 36 0.35 -9.82 4.99
C ILE A 36 -0.15 -11.26 5.12
N CYS A 37 -0.54 -11.69 6.32
CA CYS A 37 -0.91 -13.09 6.56
C CYS A 37 -2.28 -13.32 7.19
N TYR A 38 -2.93 -12.28 7.72
CA TYR A 38 -4.24 -12.33 8.40
C TYR A 38 -4.36 -13.38 9.52
N ALA A 39 -3.23 -13.93 9.99
CA ALA A 39 -3.20 -15.04 10.94
C ALA A 39 -2.53 -14.70 12.28
N LYS A 40 -1.67 -13.68 12.30
CA LYS A 40 -0.93 -13.23 13.49
C LYS A 40 -1.11 -11.73 13.66
N GLN A 41 -1.01 -11.23 14.88
CA GLN A 41 -1.04 -9.80 15.16
C GLN A 41 0.20 -9.06 14.63
N ASN A 42 0.04 -7.76 14.41
CA ASN A 42 1.14 -6.82 14.21
C ASN A 42 2.01 -6.81 15.47
N SER A 43 3.25 -7.27 15.30
CA SER A 43 4.20 -7.46 16.39
C SER A 43 5.58 -6.89 16.09
N ALA A 44 5.74 -6.24 14.93
CA ALA A 44 6.98 -5.66 14.48
C ALA A 44 6.72 -4.31 13.79
N MET A 45 7.50 -3.29 14.14
CA MET A 45 7.43 -1.93 13.61
C MET A 45 8.68 -1.61 12.79
N PHE A 46 8.51 -0.92 11.66
CA PHE A 46 9.58 -0.65 10.71
C PHE A 46 10.02 0.81 10.76
N ASP A 47 11.28 1.06 11.06
CA ASP A 47 11.85 2.41 11.02
C ASP A 47 12.43 2.73 9.63
N PRO A 48 12.26 3.97 9.14
CA PRO A 48 11.66 5.13 9.82
C PRO A 48 10.14 5.28 9.59
N CYS A 49 9.53 4.44 8.76
CA CYS A 49 8.16 4.68 8.25
C CYS A 49 7.02 4.29 9.19
N GLN A 50 7.31 3.65 10.33
CA GLN A 50 6.37 3.22 11.37
C GLN A 50 5.27 2.22 10.93
N HIS A 51 5.35 1.69 9.71
CA HIS A 51 4.46 0.59 9.29
C HIS A 51 4.74 -0.69 10.10
N GLN A 52 3.74 -1.57 10.16
CA GLN A 52 3.78 -2.78 10.97
C GLN A 52 3.42 -4.05 10.20
N SER A 53 3.92 -5.18 10.70
CA SER A 53 3.46 -6.54 10.35
C SER A 53 3.70 -7.47 11.54
N CYS A 54 3.35 -8.75 11.42
CA CYS A 54 3.89 -9.76 12.33
C CYS A 54 5.39 -9.99 12.07
N GLU A 55 6.11 -10.42 13.10
CA GLU A 55 7.56 -10.68 13.06
C GLU A 55 7.96 -11.71 11.99
N SER A 56 7.19 -12.79 11.86
CA SER A 56 7.51 -13.85 10.89
C SER A 56 7.51 -13.34 9.45
N CYS A 57 6.54 -12.48 9.10
CA CYS A 57 6.43 -11.93 7.76
C CYS A 57 7.56 -10.96 7.43
N ILE A 58 7.95 -10.08 8.37
CA ILE A 58 9.04 -9.14 8.13
C ILE A 58 10.40 -9.83 8.06
N ILE A 59 10.66 -10.83 8.92
CA ILE A 59 11.92 -11.61 8.86
C ILE A 59 12.06 -12.28 7.50
N GLN A 60 11.01 -12.93 7.01
CA GLN A 60 11.03 -13.59 5.71
C GLN A 60 11.26 -12.58 4.58
N HIS A 61 10.59 -11.44 4.62
CA HIS A 61 10.74 -10.40 3.60
C HIS A 61 12.14 -9.81 3.55
N LEU A 62 12.75 -9.57 4.72
CA LEU A 62 14.09 -9.05 4.83
C LEU A 62 15.15 -9.98 4.22
N MET A 63 14.84 -11.26 3.96
CA MET A 63 15.74 -12.15 3.20
C MET A 63 15.84 -11.76 1.72
N ASN A 64 14.82 -11.08 1.19
CA ASN A 64 14.71 -10.77 -0.24
C ASN A 64 14.77 -9.27 -0.53
N SER A 65 14.24 -8.41 0.36
CA SER A 65 14.19 -6.97 0.15
C SER A 65 14.27 -6.20 1.46
N LYS A 66 15.00 -5.08 1.42
CA LYS A 66 15.12 -4.15 2.57
C LYS A 66 14.17 -2.95 2.47
N LEU A 67 13.24 -2.95 1.50
CA LEU A 67 12.25 -1.88 1.35
C LEU A 67 10.92 -2.28 2.01
N CYS A 68 10.24 -1.34 2.67
CA CYS A 68 8.94 -1.55 3.30
C CYS A 68 7.89 -2.04 2.29
N PHE A 69 7.04 -3.01 2.65
CA PHE A 69 5.98 -3.52 1.77
C PHE A 69 5.02 -2.43 1.28
N TYR A 70 4.68 -1.51 2.18
CA TYR A 70 3.64 -0.50 1.99
C TYR A 70 4.16 0.71 1.22
N CYS A 71 5.16 1.40 1.78
CA CYS A 71 5.65 2.67 1.23
C CYS A 71 6.95 2.54 0.44
N LYS A 72 7.56 1.35 0.38
CA LYS A 72 8.83 1.07 -0.30
C LYS A 72 10.03 1.89 0.21
N LEU A 73 9.92 2.59 1.35
CA LEU A 73 11.07 3.21 2.01
C LEU A 73 12.03 2.13 2.53
N PHE A 74 13.33 2.44 2.54
CA PHE A 74 14.35 1.57 3.13
C PHE A 74 14.10 1.37 4.62
N ILE A 75 14.08 0.12 5.06
CA ILE A 75 13.91 -0.28 6.46
C ILE A 75 15.29 -0.29 7.10
N SER A 76 15.57 0.69 7.94
CA SER A 76 16.85 0.78 8.65
C SER A 76 16.87 -0.11 9.90
N LYS A 77 15.72 -0.28 10.56
CA LYS A 77 15.58 -1.05 11.80
C LYS A 77 14.18 -1.64 11.90
N VAL A 78 14.08 -2.81 12.52
CA VAL A 78 12.81 -3.43 12.90
C VAL A 78 12.85 -3.74 14.39
N THR A 79 11.84 -3.27 15.11
CA THR A 79 11.67 -3.53 16.54
C THR A 79 10.41 -4.34 16.79
N ARG A 80 10.47 -5.25 17.76
CA ARG A 80 9.31 -5.99 18.23
C ARG A 80 8.46 -5.08 19.12
N THR A 81 7.15 -5.15 18.96
CA THR A 81 6.18 -4.51 19.86
C THR A 81 5.51 -5.59 20.71
N PRO A 82 5.34 -5.40 22.04
CA PRO A 82 5.58 -4.17 22.81
C PRO A 82 6.94 -4.08 23.54
N ASP A 83 7.76 -5.12 23.53
CA ASP A 83 9.00 -5.23 24.33
C ASP A 83 10.17 -4.40 23.78
N GLY A 84 10.09 -3.90 22.54
CA GLY A 84 11.09 -3.03 21.93
C GLY A 84 12.36 -3.75 21.49
N ALA A 85 12.37 -5.09 21.50
CA ALA A 85 13.52 -5.88 21.11
C ALA A 85 13.89 -5.64 19.63
N VAL A 86 15.16 -5.40 19.34
CA VAL A 86 15.62 -5.21 17.95
C VAL A 86 15.64 -6.56 17.24
N ILE A 87 14.79 -6.71 16.23
CA ILE A 87 14.71 -7.91 15.38
C ILE A 87 15.73 -7.82 14.24
N TYR A 88 15.90 -6.60 13.70
CA TYR A 88 16.81 -6.33 12.60
C TYR A 88 17.35 -4.91 12.69
N GLU A 89 18.62 -4.75 12.34
CA GLU A 89 19.26 -3.44 12.18
C GLU A 89 20.20 -3.50 10.96
N SER A 90 20.09 -2.50 10.08
CA SER A 90 20.97 -2.38 8.92
C SER A 90 22.33 -1.85 9.34
N SER A 91 23.40 -2.53 8.93
CA SER A 91 24.79 -2.10 9.14
C SER A 91 25.25 -1.00 8.18
N VAL A 92 24.41 -0.57 7.24
CA VAL A 92 24.75 0.46 6.26
C VAL A 92 24.45 1.84 6.83
N PRO A 93 25.45 2.73 7.04
CA PRO A 93 25.22 4.10 7.48
C PRO A 93 24.36 4.86 6.46
N LEU A 94 23.49 5.74 6.98
CA LEU A 94 22.40 6.49 6.31
C LEU A 94 22.86 7.47 5.20
N ASN A 95 23.72 7.05 4.29
CA ASN A 95 24.16 7.90 3.17
C ASN A 95 23.86 7.21 1.83
N MET A 96 22.63 7.40 1.35
CA MET A 96 22.32 7.30 -0.07
C MET A 96 21.52 8.55 -0.47
N PRO A 97 21.86 9.20 -1.60
CA PRO A 97 21.37 10.54 -1.93
C PRO A 97 19.88 10.50 -2.22
N ALA A 98 19.19 11.58 -1.89
CA ALA A 98 17.81 11.82 -2.31
C ALA A 98 17.68 11.57 -3.83
N LEU A 99 16.64 10.83 -4.21
CA LEU A 99 16.22 10.67 -5.61
C LEU A 99 16.16 12.05 -6.29
N PRO A 100 16.60 12.20 -7.56
CA PRO A 100 16.48 13.48 -8.25
C PRO A 100 15.01 13.85 -8.36
N GLN A 101 14.65 14.99 -7.75
CA GLN A 101 13.37 15.63 -8.00
C GLN A 101 13.31 15.95 -9.50
N THR A 102 12.29 15.44 -10.18
CA THR A 102 11.93 15.88 -11.51
C THR A 102 11.52 17.36 -11.42
N THR A 103 12.47 18.26 -11.64
CA THR A 103 12.17 19.68 -11.83
C THR A 103 11.76 19.88 -13.29
N ASN A 104 10.49 20.24 -13.49
CA ASN A 104 9.99 20.83 -14.72
C ASN A 104 10.90 21.98 -15.18
N GLY A 105 11.31 21.94 -16.44
CA GLY A 105 11.93 23.04 -17.16
C GLY A 105 11.29 23.16 -18.54
N SER A 106 10.24 23.97 -18.65
CA SER A 106 9.69 24.43 -19.92
C SER A 106 10.29 25.80 -20.28
N SER A 107 10.48 26.02 -21.59
CA SER A 107 10.79 27.27 -22.33
C SER A 107 12.20 27.25 -22.95
N GLN A 108 12.33 27.01 -24.27
CA GLN A 108 12.25 27.95 -25.42
C GLN A 108 13.71 28.18 -25.91
N THR A 109 14.11 28.24 -27.19
CA THR A 109 13.51 28.55 -28.50
C THR A 109 14.28 27.78 -29.60
N ASP A 110 13.70 27.59 -30.79
CA ASP A 110 14.24 28.22 -32.01
C ASP A 110 13.43 27.86 -33.27
N ASP A 111 13.08 28.95 -33.95
CA ASP A 111 12.47 29.10 -35.26
C ASP A 111 13.18 28.32 -36.37
N SER A 112 12.40 27.67 -37.24
CA SER A 112 12.69 27.58 -38.68
C SER A 112 11.40 27.31 -39.45
N VAL A 113 10.94 28.37 -40.11
CA VAL A 113 9.94 28.38 -41.19
C VAL A 113 10.46 27.61 -42.40
N ASP A 114 9.61 26.78 -43.01
CA ASP A 114 9.68 26.46 -44.44
C ASP A 114 8.27 26.24 -44.99
N GLU A 115 7.88 27.12 -45.91
CA GLU A 115 6.64 27.08 -46.68
C GLU A 115 6.76 26.07 -47.82
N GLY A 116 5.72 25.28 -48.05
CA GLY A 116 5.65 24.37 -49.19
C GLY A 116 4.22 24.03 -49.58
N ASP A 117 3.71 24.79 -50.55
CA ASP A 117 2.49 24.65 -51.37
C ASP A 117 1.88 23.24 -51.52
N GLY A 118 0.54 23.14 -51.41
CA GLY A 118 -0.25 22.12 -52.11
C GLY A 118 -0.61 22.58 -53.53
N PRO A 119 -1.63 22.03 -54.21
CA PRO A 119 -2.25 20.70 -54.13
C PRO A 119 -2.18 19.98 -55.50
N SER A 120 -2.57 18.71 -55.58
CA SER A 120 -3.08 18.15 -56.85
C SER A 120 -4.03 16.98 -56.60
N SER A 121 -5.28 17.23 -56.98
CA SER A 121 -6.33 16.27 -57.21
C SER A 121 -6.05 15.48 -58.48
N THR A 122 -6.23 14.16 -58.48
CA THR A 122 -6.51 13.42 -59.72
C THR A 122 -7.44 12.24 -59.47
N THR A 123 -8.59 12.35 -60.11
CA THR A 123 -9.62 11.36 -60.44
C THR A 123 -9.06 10.14 -61.19
N THR A 124 -9.55 8.93 -60.89
CA THR A 124 -10.17 7.95 -61.82
C THR A 124 -10.66 6.76 -61.03
#